data_AF-A0A927B4K8-F1
#
_entry.id   AF-A0A927B4K8-F1
#
_cell.length_a   1.000
_cell.length_b   1.000
_cell.length_c   1.000
_cell.angle_alpha   90.00
_cell.angle_beta   90.00
_cell.angle_gamma   90.00
#
_symmetry.space_group_name_H-M   'P 1'
#
loop_
_entity.id
_entity.type
_entity.pdbx_description
1 polymer ?
#
loop_
_entity_poly.entity_id
_entity_poly.type
_entity_poly.pdbx_seq_one_letter_code
_entity_poly.pdbx_strand_id
1 'polypeptide(L)'
;MPKDAPVNKYEFAGGQQNSYSFSTYDRVRYEIKFVPSAYLFVDYVDHHVDAYEMVIAVADNPNGKRIPADRLTEPTIRAIFYDFFRSKEHVIIYICDSSDGRQEVRFRKFTSWYYKNIAVDLFKMDAPFPTVTGLRSYSVF
;
A
#
# COMPACT_ATOMS: atom_id res chain seq x y z
N MET A 1 -2.54 15.79 7.83
CA MET A 1 -3.53 15.61 6.74
C MET A 1 -4.63 16.64 6.85
N PRO A 2 -5.17 17.18 5.75
CA PRO A 2 -6.47 17.86 5.81
C PRO A 2 -7.50 16.82 6.25
N LYS A 3 -8.16 17.06 7.38
CA LYS A 3 -9.01 16.09 8.09
C LYS A 3 -10.32 15.74 7.35
N ASP A 4 -10.53 16.26 6.15
CA ASP A 4 -11.86 16.39 5.55
C ASP A 4 -12.00 15.77 4.14
N ALA A 5 -11.00 15.05 3.63
CA ALA A 5 -11.15 14.34 2.36
C ALA A 5 -12.11 13.14 2.56
N PRO A 6 -13.19 13.01 1.76
CA PRO A 6 -14.12 11.90 1.91
C PRO A 6 -13.40 10.58 1.63
N VAL A 7 -13.66 9.58 2.47
CA VAL A 7 -13.17 8.20 2.33
C VAL A 7 -14.33 7.22 2.47
N ASN A 8 -14.19 6.04 1.89
CA ASN A 8 -15.06 4.91 2.22
C ASN A 8 -14.83 4.53 3.68
N LYS A 9 -15.88 4.09 4.38
CA LYS A 9 -15.73 3.54 5.72
C LYS A 9 -14.85 2.28 5.63
N TYR A 10 -13.81 2.24 6.45
CA TYR A 10 -12.91 1.10 6.55
C TYR A 10 -12.85 0.59 7.99
N GLU A 11 -12.48 -0.68 8.15
CA GLU A 11 -12.42 -1.37 9.44
C GLU A 11 -11.08 -2.11 9.56
N PHE A 12 -10.46 -2.03 10.74
CA PHE A 12 -9.27 -2.82 11.06
C PHE A 12 -9.70 -4.20 11.56
N ALA A 13 -9.37 -5.23 10.79
CA ALA A 13 -9.62 -6.63 11.14
C ALA A 13 -8.49 -7.24 11.98
N GLY A 14 -7.31 -6.60 12.02
CA GLY A 14 -6.17 -7.07 12.81
C GLY A 14 -5.47 -8.30 12.21
N GLY A 15 -5.00 -9.18 13.09
CA GLY A 15 -4.25 -10.39 12.72
C GLY A 15 -2.76 -10.16 12.45
N GLN A 16 -2.03 -11.24 12.14
CA GLN A 16 -0.57 -11.20 11.93
C GLN A 16 -0.12 -10.30 10.77
N GLN A 17 -1.02 -9.97 9.85
CA GLN A 17 -0.76 -9.16 8.65
C GLN A 17 -1.40 -7.77 8.71
N ASN A 18 -1.90 -7.34 9.88
CA ASN A 18 -2.53 -6.04 10.08
C ASN A 18 -3.55 -5.70 8.98
N SER A 19 -4.60 -6.52 8.86
CA SER A 19 -5.55 -6.41 7.76
C SER A 19 -6.59 -5.32 8.00
N TYR A 20 -6.86 -4.53 6.97
CA TYR A 20 -7.94 -3.56 6.88
C TYR A 20 -8.87 -3.94 5.74
N SER A 21 -10.16 -3.61 5.85
CA SER A 21 -11.09 -3.79 4.74
C SER A 21 -12.04 -2.60 4.58
N PHE A 22 -12.43 -2.34 3.33
CA PHE A 22 -13.46 -1.37 2.99
C PHE A 22 -14.24 -1.84 1.76
N SER A 23 -15.43 -1.27 1.58
CA SER A 23 -16.25 -1.51 0.38
C SER A 23 -16.46 -0.21 -0.38
N THR A 24 -16.39 -0.28 -1.71
CA THR A 24 -16.75 0.85 -2.58
C THR A 24 -18.27 0.99 -2.67
N TYR A 25 -18.74 2.09 -3.28
CA TYR A 25 -20.16 2.28 -3.61
C TYR A 25 -20.74 1.12 -4.43
N ASP A 26 -19.96 0.60 -5.39
CA ASP A 26 -20.33 -0.54 -6.24
C ASP A 26 -20.14 -1.90 -5.55
N ARG A 27 -20.01 -1.91 -4.22
CA ARG A 27 -19.88 -3.11 -3.37
C ARG A 27 -18.66 -3.97 -3.68
N VAL A 28 -17.63 -3.41 -4.31
CA VAL A 28 -16.34 -4.08 -4.46
C VAL A 28 -15.64 -4.02 -3.10
N ARG A 29 -15.32 -5.18 -2.54
CA ARG A 29 -14.65 -5.27 -1.25
C ARG A 29 -13.14 -5.35 -1.46
N TYR A 30 -12.43 -4.44 -0.84
CA TYR A 30 -10.98 -4.42 -0.80
C TYR A 30 -10.47 -4.92 0.56
N GLU A 31 -9.33 -5.60 0.52
CA GLU A 31 -8.54 -5.94 1.69
C GLU A 31 -7.13 -5.35 1.52
N ILE A 32 -6.68 -4.61 2.53
CA ILE A 32 -5.36 -3.98 2.59
C ILE A 32 -4.58 -4.64 3.71
N LYS A 33 -3.39 -5.18 3.43
CA LYS A 33 -2.55 -5.85 4.43
C LYS A 33 -1.20 -5.19 4.52
N PHE A 34 -0.63 -5.18 5.72
CA PHE A 34 0.74 -4.78 5.99
C PHE A 34 1.48 -5.98 6.57
N VAL A 35 2.10 -6.76 5.67
CA VAL A 35 2.81 -7.99 6.01
C VAL A 35 4.21 -7.64 6.50
N PRO A 36 4.66 -8.08 7.70
CA PRO A 36 6.02 -7.82 8.16
C PRO A 36 7.07 -8.36 7.19
N SER A 37 8.00 -7.50 6.78
CA SER A 37 9.03 -7.77 5.78
C SER A 37 10.41 -7.22 6.16
N ALA A 38 10.64 -6.94 7.45
CA ALA A 38 11.92 -6.45 7.97
C ALA A 38 13.12 -7.34 7.58
N TYR A 39 12.89 -8.65 7.39
CA TYR A 39 13.91 -9.61 6.95
C TYR A 39 14.57 -9.26 5.60
N LEU A 40 13.92 -8.45 4.75
CA LEU A 40 14.48 -8.02 3.46
C LEU A 40 15.55 -6.93 3.61
N PHE A 41 15.65 -6.30 4.78
CA PHE A 41 16.48 -5.12 5.02
C PHE A 41 17.59 -5.37 6.04
N VAL A 42 17.72 -6.60 6.53
CA VAL A 42 18.68 -6.98 7.59
C VAL A 42 20.13 -6.67 7.23
N ASP A 43 20.49 -6.73 5.95
CA ASP A 43 21.85 -6.46 5.47
C ASP A 43 22.06 -4.99 5.05
N TYR A 44 21.00 -4.17 5.05
CA TYR A 44 21.02 -2.81 4.51
C TYR A 44 20.93 -1.72 5.57
N VAL A 45 20.47 -2.04 6.78
CA VAL A 45 20.24 -1.05 7.82
C VAL A 45 20.79 -1.53 9.17
N ASP A 46 21.73 -0.77 9.73
CA ASP A 46 22.36 -1.03 11.04
C ASP A 46 21.39 -0.88 12.24
N HIS A 47 20.14 -0.48 11.99
CA HIS A 47 19.11 -0.26 12.99
C HIS A 47 17.88 -1.11 12.71
N HIS A 48 17.15 -1.49 13.77
CA HIS A 48 15.86 -2.16 13.64
C HIS A 48 14.89 -1.26 12.88
N VAL A 49 14.65 -1.60 11.61
CA VAL A 49 13.63 -0.99 10.79
C VAL A 49 12.40 -1.88 10.80
N ASP A 50 11.26 -1.27 11.10
CA ASP A 50 9.98 -1.86 10.80
C ASP A 50 9.80 -1.77 9.28
N ALA A 51 9.73 -2.90 8.58
CA ALA A 51 9.40 -2.92 7.16
C ALA A 51 8.17 -3.76 6.92
N TYR A 52 7.29 -3.30 6.04
CA TYR A 52 6.07 -4.01 5.68
C TYR A 52 5.85 -4.02 4.17
N GLU A 53 5.42 -5.16 3.65
CA GLU A 53 4.82 -5.25 2.34
C GLU A 53 3.36 -4.82 2.41
N MET A 54 2.99 -3.79 1.64
CA MET A 54 1.60 -3.36 1.51
C MET A 54 0.92 -4.10 0.36
N VAL A 55 -0.05 -4.95 0.68
CA VAL A 55 -0.85 -5.70 -0.29
C VAL A 55 -2.22 -5.06 -0.45
N ILE A 56 -2.65 -4.82 -1.69
CA ILE A 56 -4.00 -4.38 -2.03
C ILE A 56 -4.69 -5.50 -2.80
N ALA A 57 -5.65 -6.16 -2.16
CA ALA A 57 -6.41 -7.25 -2.76
C ALA A 57 -7.87 -6.84 -2.96
N VAL A 58 -8.49 -7.37 -4.02
CA VAL A 58 -9.95 -7.39 -4.17
C VAL A 58 -10.45 -8.68 -3.56
N ALA A 59 -11.08 -8.60 -2.40
CA ALA A 59 -11.60 -9.74 -1.66
C ALA A 59 -12.93 -10.25 -2.25
N ASP A 60 -13.76 -9.34 -2.77
CA ASP A 60 -15.01 -9.67 -3.44
C ASP A 60 -15.33 -8.63 -4.53
N ASN A 61 -15.84 -9.10 -5.66
CA ASN A 61 -16.33 -8.25 -6.75
C ASN A 61 -17.66 -8.79 -7.31
N PRO A 62 -18.81 -8.26 -6.87
CA PRO A 62 -20.10 -8.69 -7.36
C PRO A 62 -20.34 -8.31 -8.84
N ASN A 63 -19.53 -7.42 -9.42
CA ASN A 63 -19.67 -6.93 -10.78
C ASN A 63 -18.89 -7.77 -11.82
N GLY A 64 -18.33 -8.92 -11.41
CA GLY A 64 -17.62 -9.84 -12.29
C GLY A 64 -16.16 -9.45 -12.54
N LYS A 65 -15.69 -9.51 -13.79
CA LYS A 65 -14.25 -9.33 -14.10
C LYS A 65 -13.79 -7.87 -14.10
N ARG A 66 -14.70 -6.91 -14.27
CA ARG A 66 -14.35 -5.48 -14.34
C ARG A 66 -14.58 -4.83 -12.99
N ILE A 67 -13.59 -4.08 -12.54
CA ILE A 67 -13.68 -3.28 -11.32
C ILE A 67 -14.00 -1.84 -11.75
N PRO A 68 -15.17 -1.28 -11.38
CA PRO A 68 -15.49 0.11 -11.63
C PRO A 68 -14.47 1.05 -10.96
N ALA A 69 -14.26 2.23 -11.55
CA ALA A 69 -13.42 3.24 -10.95
C ALA A 69 -14.18 3.94 -9.81
N ASP A 70 -13.70 3.79 -8.58
CA ASP A 70 -14.19 4.56 -7.43
C ASP A 70 -13.18 5.67 -7.06
N ARG A 71 -13.66 6.92 -7.07
CA ARG A 71 -12.88 8.10 -6.69
C ARG A 71 -12.44 8.09 -5.22
N LEU A 72 -13.12 7.34 -4.37
CA LEU A 72 -12.82 7.23 -2.94
C LEU A 72 -11.80 6.13 -2.64
N THR A 73 -11.48 5.23 -3.58
CA THR A 73 -10.51 4.15 -3.35
C THR A 73 -9.12 4.68 -2.95
N GLU A 74 -8.59 5.65 -3.71
CA GLU A 74 -7.29 6.27 -3.41
C GLU A 74 -7.26 6.96 -2.04
N PRO A 75 -8.18 7.91 -1.70
CA PRO A 75 -8.13 8.56 -0.40
C PRO A 75 -8.41 7.59 0.75
N THR A 76 -9.19 6.52 0.54
CA THR A 76 -9.41 5.49 1.57
C THR A 76 -8.15 4.68 1.86
N ILE A 77 -7.48 4.16 0.83
CA ILE A 77 -6.21 3.42 1.00
C ILE A 77 -5.18 4.31 1.69
N ARG A 78 -5.17 5.60 1.35
CA ARG A 78 -4.30 6.57 2.01
C ARG A 78 -4.66 6.77 3.48
N ALA A 79 -5.93 6.89 3.83
CA ALA A 79 -6.35 7.00 5.23
C ALA A 79 -5.93 5.75 6.03
N ILE A 80 -6.11 4.56 5.46
CA ILE A 80 -5.64 3.29 6.04
C ILE A 80 -4.12 3.30 6.23
N PHE A 81 -3.38 3.76 5.22
CA PHE A 81 -1.93 3.93 5.31
C PHE A 81 -1.57 4.78 6.53
N TYR A 82 -2.08 6.01 6.65
CA TYR A 82 -1.77 6.87 7.80
C TYR A 82 -2.21 6.31 9.14
N ASP A 83 -3.36 5.64 9.19
CA ASP A 83 -3.85 5.01 10.42
C ASP A 83 -2.88 3.91 10.89
N PHE A 84 -2.37 3.10 9.96
CA PHE A 84 -1.39 2.06 10.27
C PHE A 84 -0.05 2.62 10.77
N PHE A 85 0.40 3.79 10.26
CA PHE A 85 1.67 4.43 10.65
C PHE A 85 1.62 5.28 11.90
N ARG A 86 0.43 5.65 12.37
CA ARG A 86 0.27 6.66 13.41
C ARG A 86 1.04 6.36 14.70
N SER A 87 1.34 5.09 14.98
CA SER A 87 2.04 4.64 16.18
C SER A 87 3.44 4.07 15.93
N LYS A 88 4.00 4.19 14.73
CA LYS A 88 5.30 3.58 14.37
C LYS A 88 6.30 4.65 13.95
N GLU A 89 7.55 4.48 14.38
CA GLU A 89 8.69 5.30 13.99
C GLU A 89 9.55 4.51 12.98
N HIS A 90 10.10 5.19 11.97
CA HIS A 90 11.02 4.60 10.97
C HIS A 90 10.48 3.36 10.25
N VAL A 91 9.44 3.53 9.43
CA VAL A 91 8.84 2.42 8.70
C VAL A 91 9.09 2.49 7.21
N ILE A 92 9.48 1.35 6.63
CA ILE A 92 9.59 1.15 5.19
C ILE A 92 8.34 0.43 4.68
N ILE A 93 7.61 1.04 3.75
CA ILE A 93 6.67 0.28 2.91
C ILE A 93 7.32 -0.06 1.61
N TYR A 94 7.16 -1.33 1.25
CA TYR A 94 7.40 -1.79 -0.10
C TYR A 94 6.10 -2.35 -0.70
N ILE A 95 5.78 -1.98 -1.94
CA ILE A 95 4.61 -2.52 -2.66
C ILE A 95 5.10 -3.52 -3.71
N CYS A 96 5.02 -4.80 -3.37
CA CYS A 96 5.17 -5.88 -4.32
C CYS A 96 3.79 -6.29 -4.82
N ASP A 97 3.57 -6.17 -6.11
CA ASP A 97 2.89 -7.25 -6.78
C ASP A 97 3.54 -7.33 -8.15
N SER A 98 4.19 -8.46 -8.39
CA SER A 98 4.94 -8.71 -9.60
C SER A 98 4.56 -10.06 -10.20
N SER A 99 3.42 -10.59 -9.75
CA SER A 99 2.89 -11.90 -10.13
C SER A 99 2.11 -11.87 -11.45
N ASP A 100 1.57 -10.71 -11.86
CA ASP A 100 0.72 -10.55 -13.05
C ASP A 100 1.33 -9.69 -14.18
N GLY A 101 2.59 -9.27 -14.05
CA GLY A 101 3.28 -8.39 -15.01
C GLY A 101 2.83 -6.92 -15.02
N ARG A 102 1.94 -6.48 -14.12
CA ARG A 102 1.39 -5.10 -14.09
C ARG A 102 2.10 -4.15 -13.13
N GLN A 103 3.29 -4.52 -12.67
CA GLN A 103 4.09 -3.77 -11.71
C GLN A 103 4.33 -2.31 -12.13
N GLU A 104 4.60 -2.04 -13.40
CA GLU A 104 4.82 -0.67 -13.91
C GLU A 104 3.56 0.20 -13.86
N VAL A 105 2.38 -0.40 -14.10
CA VAL A 105 1.10 0.31 -14.02
C VAL A 105 0.80 0.69 -12.57
N ARG A 106 1.05 -0.23 -11.63
CA ARG A 106 0.93 0.04 -10.20
C ARG A 106 1.94 1.09 -9.76
N PHE A 107 3.21 0.96 -10.13
CA PHE A 107 4.27 1.94 -9.86
C PHE A 107 3.87 3.35 -10.31
N ARG A 108 3.39 3.50 -11.55
CA ARG A 108 2.93 4.80 -12.06
C ARG A 108 1.74 5.35 -11.27
N LYS A 109 0.81 4.48 -10.86
CA LYS A 109 -0.38 4.88 -10.08
C LYS A 109 0.01 5.35 -8.68
N PHE A 110 0.85 4.60 -7.97
CA PHE A 110 1.37 5.00 -6.66
C PHE A 110 2.23 6.25 -6.72
N THR A 111 3.09 6.36 -7.72
CA THR A 111 3.88 7.57 -7.99
C THR A 111 2.97 8.78 -8.21
N SER A 112 1.89 8.61 -8.97
CA SER A 112 0.88 9.67 -9.14
C SER A 112 0.21 10.04 -7.82
N TRP A 113 -0.15 9.07 -6.98
CA TRP A 113 -0.78 9.31 -5.68
C TRP A 113 0.12 10.10 -4.74
N TYR A 114 1.41 9.73 -4.71
CA TYR A 114 2.44 10.42 -3.93
C TYR A 114 2.59 11.88 -4.35
N TYR A 115 2.88 12.15 -5.63
CA TYR A 115 3.12 13.52 -6.10
C TYR A 115 1.88 14.40 -6.09
N LYS A 116 0.68 13.83 -6.25
CA LYS A 116 -0.57 14.59 -6.09
C LYS A 116 -0.78 15.11 -4.67
N ASN A 117 -0.16 14.48 -3.67
CA ASN A 117 -0.43 14.75 -2.28
C ASN A 117 0.85 14.58 -1.46
N ILE A 118 1.85 15.42 -1.75
CA ILE A 118 3.11 15.50 -1.01
C ILE A 118 2.76 15.70 0.46
N ALA A 119 2.84 14.64 1.24
CA ALA A 119 2.80 14.74 2.67
C ALA A 119 4.22 15.05 3.14
N VAL A 120 4.33 16.02 4.04
CA VAL A 120 5.61 16.55 4.53
C VAL A 120 6.45 15.46 5.21
N ASP A 121 5.78 14.40 5.69
CA ASP A 121 6.35 13.34 6.51
C ASP A 121 6.57 12.02 5.73
N LEU A 122 6.37 12.03 4.40
CA LEU A 122 6.54 10.85 3.55
C LEU A 122 7.67 11.08 2.56
N PHE A 123 8.65 10.18 2.51
CA PHE A 123 9.75 10.22 1.57
C PHE A 123 9.71 9.00 0.65
N LYS A 124 9.43 9.23 -0.64
CA LYS A 124 9.50 8.17 -1.65
C LYS A 124 10.94 7.95 -2.09
N MET A 125 11.40 6.70 -2.00
CA MET A 125 12.66 6.22 -2.57
C MET A 125 12.36 5.16 -3.63
N ASP A 126 12.85 5.37 -4.85
CA ASP A 126 12.81 4.33 -5.88
C ASP A 126 14.12 3.54 -5.84
N ALA A 127 14.03 2.27 -5.49
CA ALA A 127 15.19 1.40 -5.36
C ALA A 127 15.02 0.15 -6.24
N PRO A 128 16.03 -0.23 -7.03
CA PRO A 128 16.06 -1.53 -7.64
C PRO A 128 16.42 -2.58 -6.57
N PHE A 129 15.52 -3.51 -6.26
CA PHE A 129 15.87 -4.66 -5.41
C PHE A 129 16.23 -5.86 -6.27
N PRO A 130 17.32 -6.56 -5.94
CA PRO A 130 17.63 -7.85 -6.56
C PRO A 130 16.59 -8.87 -6.09
N THR A 131 15.77 -9.37 -7.01
CA THR A 131 14.98 -10.59 -6.79
C THR A 131 15.65 -11.77 -7.46
N VAL A 132 15.30 -12.99 -7.03
CA VAL A 132 15.78 -14.27 -7.60
C VAL A 132 15.61 -14.34 -9.14
N THR A 133 14.72 -13.53 -9.71
CA THR A 133 14.40 -13.45 -11.14
C THR A 133 14.93 -12.20 -11.88
N GLY A 134 15.73 -11.33 -11.24
CA GLY A 134 16.31 -10.11 -11.85
C GLY A 134 16.08 -8.81 -11.07
N LEU A 135 16.55 -7.68 -11.63
CA LEU A 135 16.33 -6.33 -11.09
C LEU A 135 14.89 -5.89 -11.37
N ARG A 136 14.14 -5.55 -10.32
CA ARG A 136 12.79 -5.00 -10.43
C ARG A 136 12.74 -3.63 -9.77
N SER A 137 12.01 -2.70 -10.39
CA SER A 137 11.83 -1.34 -9.87
C SER A 137 10.75 -1.33 -8.81
N TYR A 138 11.09 -0.82 -7.64
CA TYR A 138 10.23 -0.81 -6.48
C TYR A 138 10.14 0.61 -5.93
N SER A 139 8.93 1.01 -5.53
CA SER A 139 8.76 2.22 -4.74
C SER A 139 8.76 1.82 -3.28
N VAL A 140 9.74 2.35 -2.57
CA VAL A 140 9.81 2.38 -1.12
C VAL A 140 9.23 3.72 -0.65
N PHE A 141 8.32 3.67 0.33
CA PHE A 141 7.69 4.84 0.93
C PHE A 141 7.99 4.88 2.43
#